data_AF-A0A0T1SD08-F1
#
_entry.id   AF-A0A0T1SD08-F1
#
_cell.length_a   1.000
_cell.length_b   1.000
_cell.length_c   1.000
_cell.angle_alpha   90.00
_cell.angle_beta   90.00
_cell.angle_gamma   90.00
#
_symmetry.space_group_name_H-M   'P 1'
#
loop_
_entity.id
_entity.type
_entity.pdbx_description
1 polymer ?
#
loop_
_entity_poly.entity_id
_entity_poly.type
_entity_poly.pdbx_seq_one_letter_code
_entity_poly.pdbx_strand_id
1 'polypeptide(L)'
;MPDRLASRADIACVAGHLSSVVVSAAVKRGTLCARCSGRDHPEPTVYYVATGGGMVKPGISSGDGRGRLDTHRVTHGIDRTRRLVTGLPVGVARSVEGHVLDRLALEGVRPVRGYEYFGAEHADRVMALADERFTENFPELRWDVTA
;
A
#
# COMPACT_ATOMS: atom_id res chain seq x y z
N MET A 1 20.42 32.39 -23.73
CA MET A 1 20.22 30.99 -23.27
C MET A 1 19.01 31.01 -22.35
N PRO A 2 17.90 30.32 -22.63
CA PRO A 2 16.73 30.44 -21.76
C PRO A 2 17.00 29.69 -20.46
N ASP A 3 16.85 30.41 -19.36
CA ASP A 3 16.88 29.89 -17.99
C ASP A 3 15.98 28.66 -17.88
N ARG A 4 16.57 27.54 -17.44
CA ARG A 4 15.79 26.39 -16.98
C ARG A 4 15.07 26.85 -15.72
N LEU A 5 13.78 27.17 -15.84
CA LEU A 5 12.89 27.42 -14.71
C LEU A 5 12.89 26.19 -13.81
N ALA A 6 13.78 26.22 -12.81
CA ALA A 6 13.87 25.23 -11.76
C ALA A 6 12.92 25.69 -10.66
N SER A 7 11.63 25.40 -10.81
CA SER A 7 10.65 25.73 -9.78
C SER A 7 10.72 24.71 -8.65
N ARG A 8 10.78 25.17 -7.40
CA ARG A 8 10.57 24.28 -6.25
C ARG A 8 9.07 24.00 -6.11
N ALA A 9 8.73 22.74 -5.94
CA ALA A 9 7.37 22.31 -5.66
C ALA A 9 7.39 21.30 -4.51
N ASP A 10 6.38 21.37 -3.64
CA ASP A 10 6.12 20.31 -2.68
C ASP A 10 5.29 19.23 -3.36
N ILE A 11 5.80 18.01 -3.33
CA ILE A 11 5.15 16.84 -3.89
C ILE A 11 4.95 15.79 -2.80
N ALA A 12 3.89 15.01 -2.92
CA ALA A 12 3.73 13.77 -2.16
C ALA A 12 4.17 12.60 -3.05
N CYS A 13 5.07 11.74 -2.56
CA CYS A 13 5.37 10.51 -3.27
C CYS A 13 4.18 9.54 -3.19
N VAL A 14 4.23 8.47 -3.98
CA VAL A 14 3.17 7.44 -3.98
C VAL A 14 2.96 6.80 -2.61
N ALA A 15 3.99 6.76 -1.76
CA ALA A 15 3.88 6.29 -0.37
C ALA A 15 3.35 7.36 0.62
N GLY A 16 2.93 8.54 0.15
CA GLY A 16 2.40 9.63 0.98
C GLY A 16 3.45 10.51 1.66
N HIS A 17 4.74 10.34 1.37
CA HIS A 17 5.77 11.20 1.96
C HIS A 17 5.79 12.56 1.25
N LEU A 18 5.60 13.63 2.02
CA LEU A 18 5.81 15.00 1.54
C LEU A 18 7.30 15.24 1.29
N SER A 19 7.65 15.87 0.16
CA SER A 19 9.03 16.18 -0.21
C SER A 19 9.06 17.40 -1.11
N SER A 20 9.99 18.32 -0.87
CA SER A 20 10.24 19.44 -1.78
C SER A 20 11.21 18.99 -2.87
N VAL A 21 10.80 19.11 -4.14
CA VAL A 21 11.65 18.80 -5.29
C VAL A 21 11.89 20.05 -6.12
N VAL A 22 13.04 20.09 -6.77
CA VAL A 22 13.30 21.05 -7.84
C VAL A 22 12.78 20.44 -9.13
N VAL A 23 11.63 20.95 -9.61
CA VAL A 23 11.07 20.55 -10.90
C VAL A 23 11.99 21.11 -11.97
N SER A 24 12.68 20.21 -12.65
CA SER A 24 13.59 20.51 -13.75
C SER A 24 13.48 19.40 -14.79
N ALA A 25 14.05 19.62 -15.97
CA ALA A 25 14.14 18.59 -17.01
C ALA A 25 14.86 17.29 -16.55
N ALA A 26 15.53 17.30 -15.39
CA ALA A 26 16.19 16.12 -14.83
C ALA A 26 15.26 15.22 -13.99
N VAL A 27 14.09 15.72 -13.56
CA VAL A 27 13.11 14.90 -12.83
C VAL A 27 12.46 13.92 -13.80
N LYS A 28 12.63 12.63 -13.55
CA LYS A 28 12.07 11.56 -14.39
C LYS A 28 10.85 10.95 -13.71
N ARG A 29 9.95 10.39 -14.52
CA ARG A 29 8.89 9.52 -14.00
C ARG A 29 9.53 8.35 -13.24
N GLY A 30 9.03 8.05 -12.04
CA GLY A 30 9.58 6.99 -11.18
C GLY A 30 10.74 7.41 -10.28
N THR A 31 11.13 8.69 -10.24
CA THR A 31 12.07 9.18 -9.21
C THR A 31 11.50 8.94 -7.81
N LEU A 32 12.27 8.25 -6.96
CA LEU A 32 11.91 8.03 -5.56
C LEU A 32 12.12 9.32 -4.75
N CYS A 33 11.26 9.57 -3.76
CA CYS A 33 11.51 10.65 -2.81
C CYS A 33 12.70 10.30 -1.90
N ALA A 34 13.33 11.32 -1.31
CA ALA A 34 14.49 11.16 -0.42
C ALA A 34 14.27 10.12 0.70
N ARG A 35 13.04 10.06 1.23
CA ARG A 35 12.66 9.12 2.28
C ARG A 35 12.45 7.69 1.78
N CYS A 36 12.12 7.49 0.51
CA CYS A 36 12.04 6.17 -0.11
C CYS A 36 13.40 5.71 -0.65
N SER A 37 14.28 6.64 -1.06
CA SER A 37 15.62 6.32 -1.56
C SER A 37 16.65 6.08 -0.45
N GLY A 38 16.38 6.53 0.78
CA GLY A 38 17.33 6.50 1.91
C GLY A 38 17.01 5.51 3.04
N ARG A 39 16.18 4.48 2.83
CA ARG A 39 15.88 3.48 3.88
C ARG A 39 16.77 2.24 3.77
N ASP A 40 17.33 1.83 4.92
CA ASP A 40 18.05 0.55 5.11
C ASP A 40 17.13 -0.67 5.24
N HIS A 41 15.81 -0.45 5.32
CA HIS A 41 14.82 -1.52 5.32
C HIS A 41 14.16 -1.65 3.94
N PRO A 42 14.00 -2.87 3.40
CA PRO A 42 13.35 -3.07 2.12
C PRO A 42 11.94 -2.48 2.18
N GLU A 43 11.68 -1.51 1.29
CA GLU A 43 10.35 -0.92 1.18
C GLU A 43 9.31 -2.03 0.92
N PRO A 44 8.11 -1.97 1.52
CA PRO A 44 7.11 -3.00 1.30
C PRO A 44 6.70 -3.07 -0.17
N THR A 45 6.95 -4.22 -0.78
CA THR A 45 6.61 -4.55 -2.17
C THR A 45 5.49 -5.58 -2.25
N VAL A 46 4.85 -5.88 -1.13
CA VAL A 46 3.74 -6.82 -1.03
C VAL A 46 2.54 -6.14 -0.39
N TYR A 47 1.36 -6.33 -0.96
CA TYR A 47 0.07 -6.02 -0.35
C TYR A 47 -0.74 -7.31 -0.20
N TYR A 48 -1.43 -7.47 0.91
CA TYR A 48 -2.31 -8.61 1.14
C TYR A 48 -3.61 -8.20 1.82
N VAL A 49 -4.63 -9.03 1.62
CA VAL A 49 -5.84 -9.05 2.43
C VAL A 49 -6.00 -10.48 2.93
N ALA A 50 -6.07 -10.64 4.25
CA ALA A 50 -6.22 -11.93 4.89
C ALA A 50 -7.43 -11.93 5.84
N THR A 51 -8.10 -13.07 5.95
CA THR A 51 -9.31 -13.27 6.75
C THR A 51 -9.18 -14.48 7.65
N GLY A 52 -9.86 -14.47 8.79
CA GLY A 52 -9.94 -15.58 9.73
C GLY A 52 -10.27 -15.09 11.13
N GLY A 53 -10.74 -15.99 12.01
CA GLY A 53 -11.12 -15.62 13.39
C GLY A 53 -12.20 -14.53 13.49
N GLY A 54 -13.09 -14.42 12.49
CA GLY A 54 -14.11 -13.36 12.42
C GLY A 54 -13.57 -11.98 12.01
N MET A 55 -12.33 -11.90 11.53
CA MET A 55 -11.68 -10.64 11.15
C MET A 55 -11.22 -10.63 9.68
N VAL A 56 -11.04 -9.43 9.15
CA VAL A 56 -10.27 -9.13 7.94
C VAL A 56 -9.12 -8.18 8.27
N LYS A 57 -7.99 -8.39 7.59
CA LYS A 57 -6.77 -7.62 7.73
C LYS A 57 -6.20 -7.27 6.36
N PRO A 58 -6.32 -6.01 5.91
CA PRO A 58 -5.39 -5.48 4.91
C PRO A 58 -4.00 -5.33 5.55
N GLY A 59 -2.96 -5.44 4.74
CA GLY A 59 -1.62 -5.17 5.22
C GLY A 59 -0.55 -5.21 4.15
N ILE A 60 0.63 -4.73 4.50
CA ILE A 60 1.81 -4.75 3.62
C ILE A 60 2.94 -5.61 4.17
N SER A 61 3.82 -6.07 3.29
CA SER A 61 5.05 -6.78 3.67
C SER A 61 6.19 -6.49 2.69
N SER A 62 7.41 -6.82 3.10
CA SER A 62 8.57 -6.97 2.23
C SER A 62 8.76 -8.45 1.84
N GLY A 63 9.58 -8.71 0.82
CA GLY A 63 9.88 -10.06 0.34
C GLY A 63 8.70 -10.70 -0.39
N ASP A 64 8.34 -11.93 -0.02
CA ASP A 64 7.20 -12.67 -0.59
C ASP A 64 5.92 -12.58 0.26
N GLY A 65 5.99 -11.94 1.44
CA GLY A 65 4.87 -11.77 2.37
C GLY A 65 4.50 -13.01 3.19
N ARG A 66 5.05 -14.19 2.90
CA ARG A 66 4.59 -15.46 3.51
C ARG A 66 4.87 -15.52 5.00
N GLY A 67 6.07 -15.12 5.44
CA GLY A 67 6.41 -15.13 6.87
C GLY A 67 5.51 -14.21 7.71
N ARG A 68 5.04 -13.10 7.13
CA ARG A 68 4.10 -12.19 7.82
C ARG A 68 2.69 -12.79 7.89
N LEU A 69 2.24 -13.45 6.81
CA LEU A 69 0.97 -14.18 6.80
C LEU A 69 0.97 -15.36 7.78
N ASP A 70 2.06 -16.12 7.84
CA ASP A 70 2.22 -17.23 8.79
C ASP A 70 2.14 -16.73 10.25
N THR A 71 2.75 -15.58 10.54
CA THR A 71 2.65 -14.94 11.86
C THR A 71 1.19 -14.62 12.19
N HIS A 72 0.43 -14.02 11.26
CA HIS A 72 -0.99 -13.71 11.50
C HIS A 72 -1.85 -14.96 11.68
N ARG A 73 -1.58 -16.03 10.93
CA ARG A 73 -2.26 -17.31 11.10
C ARG A 73 -2.03 -17.86 12.51
N VAL A 74 -0.77 -17.91 12.95
CA VAL A 74 -0.39 -18.47 14.24
C VAL A 74 -0.87 -17.61 15.42
N THR A 75 -0.74 -16.29 15.33
CA THR A 75 -1.00 -15.39 16.47
C THR A 75 -2.46 -14.91 16.55
N HIS A 76 -3.16 -14.85 15.41
CA HIS A 76 -4.45 -14.16 15.31
C HIS A 76 -5.55 -15.01 14.65
N GLY A 77 -5.24 -16.24 14.21
CA GLY A 77 -6.22 -17.10 13.54
C GLY A 77 -6.66 -16.57 12.18
N ILE A 78 -5.85 -15.71 11.55
CA ILE A 78 -6.07 -15.22 10.18
C ILE A 78 -5.42 -16.19 9.21
N ASP A 79 -6.15 -17.22 8.80
CA ASP A 79 -5.64 -18.40 8.12
C ASP A 79 -5.93 -18.43 6.61
N ARG A 80 -6.81 -17.54 6.12
CA ARG A 80 -7.18 -17.48 4.71
C ARG A 80 -6.70 -16.19 4.05
N THR A 81 -5.78 -16.30 3.12
CA THR A 81 -5.39 -15.19 2.23
C THR A 81 -6.48 -14.99 1.18
N ARG A 82 -7.06 -13.78 1.11
CA ARG A 82 -8.05 -13.38 0.09
C ARG A 82 -7.40 -12.66 -1.09
N ARG A 83 -6.27 -12.00 -0.83
CA ARG A 83 -5.44 -11.37 -1.85
C ARG A 83 -3.99 -11.35 -1.40
N LEU A 84 -3.10 -11.62 -2.35
CA LEU A 84 -1.67 -11.42 -2.21
C LEU A 84 -1.13 -10.87 -3.53
N VAL A 85 -0.59 -9.65 -3.49
CA VAL A 85 0.06 -9.02 -4.64
C VAL A 85 1.50 -8.77 -4.26
N THR A 86 2.43 -9.38 -4.98
CA THR A 86 3.88 -9.27 -4.76
C THR A 86 4.54 -8.48 -5.87
N GLY A 87 5.81 -8.09 -5.67
CA GLY A 87 6.58 -7.37 -6.68
C GLY A 87 6.07 -5.96 -6.98
N LEU A 88 5.30 -5.36 -6.05
CA LEU A 88 4.80 -4.00 -6.19
C LEU A 88 5.97 -3.01 -6.29
N PRO A 89 5.90 -2.01 -7.17
CA PRO A 89 6.86 -0.91 -7.15
C PRO A 89 6.90 -0.22 -5.78
N VAL A 90 8.04 0.37 -5.46
CA VAL A 90 8.27 1.03 -4.17
C VAL A 90 7.16 2.04 -3.88
N GLY A 91 6.55 1.90 -2.70
CA GLY A 91 5.54 2.80 -2.19
C GLY A 91 4.10 2.51 -2.65
N VAL A 92 3.91 1.64 -3.64
CA VAL A 92 2.57 1.23 -4.10
C VAL A 92 1.81 0.50 -3.00
N ALA A 93 2.45 -0.46 -2.31
CA ALA A 93 1.82 -1.19 -1.21
C ALA A 93 1.29 -0.24 -0.11
N ARG A 94 2.10 0.75 0.29
CA ARG A 94 1.69 1.78 1.26
C ARG A 94 0.57 2.67 0.75
N SER A 95 0.61 3.05 -0.53
CA SER A 95 -0.46 3.84 -1.16
C SER A 95 -1.82 3.13 -1.06
N VAL A 96 -1.82 1.82 -1.31
CA VAL A 96 -3.02 1.00 -1.26
C VAL A 96 -3.49 0.80 0.18
N GLU A 97 -2.60 0.42 1.09
CA GLU A 97 -2.95 0.25 2.50
C GLU A 97 -3.48 1.55 3.12
N GLY A 98 -2.80 2.67 2.91
CA GLY A 98 -3.24 3.99 3.39
C GLY A 98 -4.63 4.36 2.84
N HIS A 99 -4.83 4.19 1.53
CA HIS A 99 -6.15 4.44 0.92
C HIS A 99 -7.24 3.59 1.57
N VAL A 100 -7.02 2.28 1.75
CA VAL A 100 -8.01 1.39 2.38
C VAL A 100 -8.33 1.84 3.80
N LEU A 101 -7.30 2.10 4.62
CA LEU A 101 -7.49 2.49 6.02
C LEU A 101 -8.20 3.84 6.16
N ASP A 102 -7.80 4.84 5.37
CA ASP A 102 -8.40 6.17 5.38
C ASP A 102 -9.87 6.11 4.96
N ARG A 103 -10.21 5.33 3.93
CA ARG A 103 -11.59 5.20 3.44
C ARG A 103 -12.49 4.48 4.44
N LEU A 104 -12.01 3.40 5.07
CA LEU A 104 -12.74 2.75 6.16
C LEU A 104 -12.99 3.72 7.33
N ALA A 105 -11.98 4.51 7.70
CA ALA A 105 -12.12 5.50 8.76
C ALA A 105 -13.15 6.59 8.42
N LEU A 106 -13.17 7.07 7.17
CA LEU A 106 -14.16 8.03 6.65
C LEU A 106 -15.58 7.44 6.63
N GLU A 107 -15.71 6.13 6.38
CA GLU A 107 -16.97 5.39 6.44
C GLU A 107 -17.42 5.08 7.88
N GLY A 108 -16.64 5.49 8.89
CA GLY A 108 -16.95 5.24 10.30
C GLY A 108 -16.65 3.80 10.74
N VAL A 109 -16.04 2.98 9.90
CA VAL A 109 -15.63 1.62 10.23
C VAL A 109 -14.46 1.68 11.21
N ARG A 110 -14.58 0.97 12.34
CA ARG A 110 -13.56 0.93 13.39
C ARG A 110 -12.86 -0.43 13.43
N PRO A 111 -11.55 -0.46 13.72
CA PRO A 111 -10.87 -1.73 13.91
C PRO A 111 -11.41 -2.43 15.17
N VAL A 112 -11.61 -3.73 15.08
CA VAL A 112 -11.99 -4.60 16.21
C VAL A 112 -10.78 -5.01 17.05
N ARG A 113 -9.57 -4.86 16.50
CA ARG A 113 -8.29 -5.10 17.19
C ARG A 113 -7.17 -4.24 16.60
N GLY A 114 -6.35 -3.64 17.45
CA GLY A 114 -5.26 -2.79 17.01
C GLY A 114 -5.74 -1.68 16.09
N TYR A 115 -4.96 -1.39 15.03
CA TYR A 115 -5.29 -0.34 14.05
C TYR A 115 -5.74 -0.87 12.69
N GLU A 116 -5.63 -2.18 12.46
CA GLU A 116 -5.64 -2.77 11.12
C GLU A 116 -6.42 -4.09 11.02
N TYR A 117 -7.13 -4.49 12.09
CA TYR A 117 -8.03 -5.65 12.08
C TYR A 117 -9.47 -5.17 12.15
N PHE A 118 -10.28 -5.53 11.17
CA PHE A 118 -11.68 -5.15 11.05
C PHE A 118 -12.57 -6.39 11.13
N GLY A 119 -13.87 -6.22 11.39
CA GLY A 119 -14.83 -7.32 11.34
C GLY A 119 -14.89 -7.96 9.95
N ALA A 120 -15.07 -9.28 9.89
CA ALA A 120 -15.10 -10.04 8.64
C ALA A 120 -16.20 -9.58 7.67
N GLU A 121 -17.28 -8.97 8.17
CA GLU A 121 -18.34 -8.33 7.39
C GLU A 121 -17.83 -7.22 6.46
N HIS A 122 -16.66 -6.64 6.74
CA HIS A 122 -16.03 -5.62 5.91
C HIS A 122 -15.07 -6.17 4.86
N ALA A 123 -14.90 -7.50 4.75
CA ALA A 123 -13.90 -8.10 3.86
C ALA A 123 -14.08 -7.70 2.38
N ASP A 124 -15.31 -7.73 1.88
CA ASP A 124 -15.59 -7.34 0.50
C ASP A 124 -15.35 -5.84 0.26
N ARG A 125 -15.62 -5.01 1.27
CA ARG A 125 -15.34 -3.57 1.19
C ARG A 125 -13.83 -3.28 1.16
N VAL A 126 -13.06 -3.96 1.99
CA VAL A 126 -11.59 -3.89 1.98
C VAL A 126 -11.02 -4.27 0.61
N MET A 127 -11.53 -5.34 0.02
CA MET A 127 -11.12 -5.80 -1.31
C MET A 127 -11.47 -4.77 -2.39
N ALA A 128 -12.69 -4.23 -2.37
CA ALA A 128 -13.15 -3.22 -3.31
C ALA A 128 -12.29 -1.95 -3.26
N LEU A 129 -12.01 -1.42 -2.06
CA LEU A 129 -11.16 -0.24 -1.88
C LEU A 129 -9.72 -0.47 -2.39
N ALA A 130 -9.19 -1.67 -2.20
CA ALA A 130 -7.88 -2.03 -2.74
C ALA A 130 -7.92 -2.07 -4.29
N ASP A 131 -8.95 -2.67 -4.88
CA ASP A 131 -9.13 -2.77 -6.33
C ASP A 131 -9.34 -1.40 -6.99
N GLU A 132 -10.14 -0.52 -6.37
CA GLU A 132 -10.31 0.88 -6.76
C GLU A 132 -8.93 1.55 -6.87
N ARG A 133 -8.12 1.47 -5.80
CA ARG A 133 -6.80 2.12 -5.77
C ARG A 133 -5.82 1.54 -6.79
N PHE A 134 -5.81 0.22 -6.97
CA PHE A 134 -4.98 -0.44 -7.98
C PHE A 134 -5.37 -0.04 -9.40
N THR A 135 -6.67 -0.01 -9.71
CA THR A 135 -7.17 0.30 -11.05
C THR A 135 -6.93 1.77 -11.42
N GLU A 136 -7.18 2.69 -10.49
CA GLU A 136 -7.06 4.13 -10.75
C GLU A 136 -5.63 4.60 -10.99
N ASN A 137 -4.66 4.03 -10.27
CA ASN A 137 -3.32 4.61 -10.17
C ASN A 137 -2.23 3.73 -10.78
N PHE A 138 -2.55 2.48 -11.10
CA PHE A 138 -1.60 1.49 -11.56
C PHE A 138 -2.19 0.55 -12.65
N PRO A 139 -2.90 1.07 -13.66
CA PRO A 139 -3.61 0.24 -14.65
C PRO A 139 -2.68 -0.62 -15.52
N GLU A 140 -1.41 -0.23 -15.66
CA GLU A 140 -0.40 -0.97 -16.42
C GLU A 140 0.15 -2.19 -15.66
N LEU A 141 -0.06 -2.25 -14.35
CA LEU A 141 0.41 -3.36 -13.54
C LEU A 141 -0.66 -4.47 -13.58
N ARG A 142 -0.37 -5.52 -14.33
CA ARG A 142 -1.18 -6.74 -14.33
C ARG A 142 -0.87 -7.50 -13.05
N TRP A 143 -1.83 -7.53 -12.13
CA TRP A 143 -1.71 -8.27 -10.88
C TRP A 143 -2.26 -9.68 -11.09
N ASP A 144 -1.39 -10.68 -11.02
CA ASP A 144 -1.85 -12.06 -10.92
C ASP A 144 -2.53 -12.24 -9.57
N VAL A 145 -3.86 -12.24 -9.57
CA VAL A 145 -4.66 -12.64 -8.41
C VAL A 145 -4.39 -14.12 -8.20
N THR A 146 -3.46 -14.45 -7.32
CA THR A 146 -3.33 -15.82 -6.83
C THR A 146 -4.53 -16.07 -5.93
N ALA A 147 -5.48 -16.87 -6.45
CA ALA A 147 -6.66 -17.35 -5.76
C ALA A 147 -6.32 -18.34 -4.64
#